data_AF-B5YFM3-F1
#
_entry.id   AF-B5YFM3-F1
#
_cell.length_a   1.000
_cell.length_b   1.000
_cell.length_c   1.000
_cell.angle_alpha   90.00
_cell.angle_beta   90.00
_cell.angle_gamma   90.00
#
_symmetry.space_group_name_H-M   'P 1'
#
loop_
_entity.id
_entity.type
_entity.pdbx_description
1 polymer ?
#
loop_
_entity_poly.entity_id
_entity_poly.type
_entity_poly.pdbx_seq_one_letter_code
_entity_poly.pdbx_strand_id
1 'polypeptide(L)'
;MATKRSTVKKRSKSVLKRIRQDAKRRLRNQAWKTKIKTCIKKVEETIAQNNKDSIQAVLNEAIKVISKAASKGIIHKNTASRKISRLTKKANTVLISSSSMN
;
A
#
# COMPACT_ATOMS: atom_id res chain seq x y z
N MET A 1 -46.56 0.55 -29.92
CA MET A 1 -46.07 1.26 -28.71
C MET A 1 -44.54 1.32 -28.79
N ALA A 2 -43.97 2.45 -29.22
CA ALA A 2 -42.55 2.55 -29.59
C ALA A 2 -41.64 2.46 -28.35
N THR A 3 -40.82 1.41 -28.26
CA THR A 3 -39.76 1.29 -27.27
C THR A 3 -38.65 2.27 -27.61
N LYS A 4 -38.56 3.39 -26.89
CA LYS A 4 -37.43 4.32 -26.99
C LYS A 4 -36.13 3.57 -26.63
N ARG A 5 -35.44 3.02 -27.63
CA ARG A 5 -34.07 2.53 -27.49
C ARG A 5 -33.22 3.73 -27.08
N SER A 6 -32.77 3.70 -25.82
CA SER A 6 -31.99 4.74 -25.15
C SER A 6 -30.93 5.35 -26.07
N THR A 7 -31.03 6.66 -26.33
CA THR A 7 -30.04 7.45 -27.06
C THR A 7 -28.81 7.71 -26.18
N VAL A 8 -28.09 6.66 -25.78
CA VAL A 8 -26.82 6.83 -25.06
C VAL A 8 -25.81 7.41 -26.03
N LYS A 9 -25.50 8.70 -25.87
CA LYS A 9 -24.51 9.43 -26.66
C LYS A 9 -23.19 8.65 -26.70
N LYS A 10 -22.74 8.30 -27.91
CA LYS A 10 -21.48 7.58 -28.14
C LYS A 10 -20.32 8.36 -27.50
N ARG A 11 -19.64 7.76 -26.52
CA ARG A 11 -18.47 8.38 -25.87
C ARG A 11 -17.39 8.64 -26.92
N SER A 12 -16.72 9.80 -26.84
CA SER A 12 -15.65 10.16 -27.77
C SER A 12 -14.51 9.13 -27.72
N LYS A 13 -13.81 8.95 -28.85
CA LYS A 13 -12.74 7.94 -28.98
C LYS A 13 -11.66 8.09 -27.90
N SER A 14 -11.35 9.33 -27.49
CA SER A 14 -10.40 9.65 -26.41
C SER A 14 -10.87 9.17 -25.04
N VAL A 15 -12.16 9.30 -24.72
CA VAL A 15 -12.75 8.82 -23.45
C VAL A 15 -12.68 7.31 -23.36
N LEU A 16 -13.03 6.58 -24.42
CA LEU A 16 -12.92 5.11 -24.45
C LEU A 16 -11.47 4.63 -24.29
N LYS A 17 -10.50 5.39 -24.82
CA LYS A 17 -9.06 5.12 -24.59
C LYS A 17 -8.68 5.32 -23.13
N ARG A 18 -9.12 6.41 -22.48
CA ARG A 18 -8.83 6.67 -21.06
C ARG A 18 -9.40 5.58 -20.15
N ILE A 19 -10.65 5.17 -20.36
CA ILE A 19 -11.28 4.08 -19.58
C ILE A 19 -10.44 2.79 -19.63
N ARG A 20 -9.96 2.40 -20.82
CA ARG A 20 -9.09 1.21 -20.96
C ARG A 20 -7.74 1.37 -20.26
N GLN A 21 -7.14 2.56 -20.31
CA GLN A 21 -5.89 2.85 -19.61
C GLN A 21 -6.07 2.81 -18.08
N ASP A 22 -7.17 3.39 -17.60
CA ASP A 22 -7.48 3.51 -16.18
C ASP A 22 -7.81 2.14 -15.57
N ALA A 23 -8.52 1.27 -16.28
CA ALA A 23 -8.74 -0.11 -15.85
C ALA A 23 -7.40 -0.85 -15.63
N LYS A 24 -6.47 -0.75 -16.58
CA LYS A 24 -5.13 -1.35 -16.47
C LYS A 24 -4.32 -0.77 -15.30
N ARG A 25 -4.36 0.56 -15.11
CA ARG A 25 -3.69 1.25 -13.99
C ARG A 25 -4.30 0.86 -12.65
N ARG A 26 -5.63 0.76 -12.57
CA ARG A 26 -6.36 0.36 -11.37
C ARG A 26 -5.94 -1.02 -10.89
N LEU A 27 -5.90 -2.02 -11.77
CA LEU A 27 -5.48 -3.38 -11.40
C LEU A 27 -4.07 -3.41 -10.83
N ARG A 28 -3.11 -2.73 -11.48
CA ARG A 28 -1.74 -2.61 -10.96
C ARG A 28 -1.71 -1.93 -9.59
N ASN A 29 -2.39 -0.79 -9.46
CA ASN A 29 -2.40 -0.03 -8.21
C ASN A 29 -3.07 -0.81 -7.08
N GLN A 30 -4.10 -1.59 -7.38
CA GLN A 30 -4.78 -2.45 -6.42
C GLN A 30 -3.83 -3.52 -5.86
N ALA A 31 -3.13 -4.26 -6.73
CA ALA A 31 -2.17 -5.28 -6.32
C ALA A 31 -1.10 -4.72 -5.36
N TRP A 32 -0.53 -3.56 -5.69
CA TRP A 32 0.46 -2.89 -4.83
C TRP A 32 -0.14 -2.38 -3.52
N LYS A 33 -1.34 -1.81 -3.54
CA LYS A 33 -2.03 -1.36 -2.32
C LYS A 33 -2.32 -2.55 -1.38
N THR A 34 -2.77 -3.67 -1.92
CA THR A 34 -2.98 -4.89 -1.13
C THR A 34 -1.66 -5.40 -0.56
N LYS A 35 -0.60 -5.47 -1.36
CA LYS A 35 0.73 -5.88 -0.90
C LYS A 35 1.24 -5.01 0.27
N ILE A 36 1.10 -3.68 0.16
CA ILE A 36 1.46 -2.76 1.25
C ILE A 36 0.65 -3.07 2.53
N LYS A 37 -0.66 -3.29 2.42
CA LYS A 37 -1.52 -3.62 3.56
C LYS A 37 -1.08 -4.94 4.22
N THR A 38 -0.79 -5.96 3.43
CA THR A 38 -0.31 -7.26 3.93
C THR A 38 1.03 -7.13 4.66
N CYS A 39 2.00 -6.40 4.09
CA CYS A 39 3.28 -6.16 4.77
C CYS A 39 3.11 -5.40 6.09
N ILE A 40 2.26 -4.38 6.13
CA ILE A 40 1.95 -3.64 7.37
C ILE A 40 1.36 -4.58 8.42
N LYS A 41 0.37 -5.39 8.03
CA LYS A 41 -0.26 -6.34 8.95
C LYS A 41 0.75 -7.35 9.51
N LYS A 42 1.62 -7.89 8.66
CA LYS A 42 2.69 -8.81 9.04
C LYS A 42 3.62 -8.18 10.10
N VAL A 43 4.03 -6.92 9.91
CA VAL A 43 4.83 -6.19 10.92
C VAL A 43 4.06 -6.07 12.25
N GLU A 44 2.79 -5.69 12.21
CA GLU A 44 1.97 -5.52 13.41
C GLU A 44 1.75 -6.84 14.17
N GLU A 45 1.53 -7.94 13.45
CA GLU A 45 1.43 -9.30 14.02
C GLU A 45 2.76 -9.74 14.65
N THR A 46 3.90 -9.49 13.98
CA THR A 46 5.22 -9.82 14.53
C THR A 46 5.56 -9.01 15.79
N ILE A 47 5.17 -7.73 15.82
CA ILE A 47 5.31 -6.89 17.01
C ILE A 47 4.48 -7.46 18.17
N ALA A 48 3.24 -7.90 17.92
CA ALA A 48 2.41 -8.51 18.95
C ALA A 48 2.99 -9.83 19.51
N GLN A 49 3.76 -10.56 18.71
CA GLN A 49 4.43 -11.80 19.11
C GLN A 49 5.77 -11.58 19.84
N ASN A 50 6.26 -10.34 19.97
CA ASN A 50 7.50 -9.96 20.68
C ASN A 50 8.80 -10.65 20.20
N ASN A 51 8.83 -11.20 18.98
CA ASN A 51 10.01 -11.87 18.43
C ASN A 51 11.03 -10.87 17.84
N LYS A 52 11.98 -10.40 18.67
CA LYS A 52 12.92 -9.30 18.35
C LYS A 52 13.67 -9.44 17.01
N ASP A 53 14.27 -10.60 16.74
CA ASP A 53 15.05 -10.81 15.51
C ASP A 53 14.19 -10.77 14.24
N SER A 54 12.95 -11.27 14.36
CA SER A 54 12.01 -11.28 13.25
C SER A 54 11.41 -9.89 12.97
N ILE A 55 11.27 -9.02 13.98
CA ILE A 55 10.73 -7.66 13.82
C ILE A 55 11.61 -6.87 12.85
N GLN A 56 12.94 -6.92 13.02
CA GLN A 56 13.85 -6.16 12.17
C GLN A 56 13.83 -6.65 10.71
N ALA A 57 13.81 -7.97 10.51
CA ALA A 57 13.73 -8.56 9.17
C ALA A 57 12.43 -8.18 8.45
N VAL A 58 11.27 -8.31 9.12
CA VAL A 58 9.96 -8.00 8.55
C VAL A 58 9.80 -6.49 8.31
N LEU A 59 10.35 -5.65 9.19
CA LEU A 59 10.36 -4.19 9.03
C LEU A 59 11.15 -3.78 7.78
N ASN A 60 12.34 -4.35 7.58
CA ASN A 60 13.17 -4.10 6.40
C ASN A 60 12.45 -4.50 5.09
N GLU A 61 11.76 -5.65 5.10
CA GLU A 61 10.94 -6.10 3.98
C GLU A 61 9.82 -5.09 3.68
N ALA A 62 9.09 -4.63 4.71
CA ALA A 62 8.02 -3.66 4.57
C ALA A 62 8.52 -2.32 4.01
N ILE A 63 9.66 -1.82 4.49
CA ILE A 63 10.30 -0.58 4.00
C ILE A 63 10.64 -0.71 2.50
N LYS A 64 11.23 -1.84 2.10
CA LYS A 64 11.57 -2.12 0.69
C LYS A 64 10.33 -2.12 -0.21
N VAL A 65 9.22 -2.70 0.24
CA VAL A 65 7.98 -2.74 -0.53
C VAL A 65 7.36 -1.34 -0.65
N ILE A 66 7.30 -0.59 0.45
CA ILE A 66 6.68 0.75 0.49
C ILE A 66 7.49 1.75 -0.35
N SER A 67 8.81 1.75 -0.22
CA SER A 67 9.70 2.61 -1.02
C SER A 67 9.58 2.29 -2.52
N LYS A 68 9.57 1.01 -2.91
CA LYS A 68 9.39 0.60 -4.30
C LYS A 68 8.04 1.02 -4.88
N ALA A 69 6.98 1.01 -4.08
CA ALA A 69 5.67 1.51 -4.49
C ALA A 69 5.66 3.03 -4.71
N ALA A 70 6.44 3.78 -3.91
CA ALA A 70 6.62 5.21 -4.08
C ALA A 70 7.40 5.55 -5.35
N SER A 71 8.51 4.86 -5.62
CA SER A 71 9.29 5.04 -6.85
C SER A 71 8.48 4.76 -8.12
N LYS A 72 7.51 3.82 -8.04
CA LYS A 72 6.58 3.53 -9.14
C LYS A 72 5.43 4.53 -9.28
N GLY A 73 5.36 5.55 -8.42
CA GLY A 73 4.29 6.57 -8.42
C GLY A 73 2.92 6.05 -7.99
N ILE A 74 2.84 4.89 -7.32
CA ILE A 74 1.58 4.28 -6.90
C ILE A 74 1.06 4.94 -5.62
N ILE A 75 1.99 5.35 -4.75
CA ILE A 75 1.74 6.15 -3.56
C ILE A 75 2.64 7.39 -3.59
N HIS A 76 2.16 8.50 -3.04
CA HIS A 76 2.96 9.70 -2.91
C HIS A 76 4.13 9.49 -1.92
N LYS A 77 5.27 10.13 -2.19
CA LYS A 77 6.49 10.05 -1.35
C LYS A 77 6.21 10.34 0.14
N ASN A 78 5.39 11.35 0.42
CA ASN A 78 5.03 11.71 1.81
C ASN A 78 4.15 10.64 2.47
N THR A 79 3.31 9.94 1.69
CA THR A 79 2.50 8.85 2.22
C THR A 79 3.36 7.62 2.52
N ALA A 80 4.36 7.35 1.68
CA ALA A 80 5.35 6.32 1.93
C ALA A 80 6.17 6.61 3.20
N SER A 81 6.73 7.82 3.30
CA SER A 81 7.50 8.27 4.46
C SER A 81 6.68 8.22 5.76
N ARG A 82 5.43 8.71 5.75
CA ARG A 82 4.52 8.62 6.92
C ARG A 82 4.28 7.18 7.36
N LYS A 83 4.09 6.24 6.42
CA LYS A 83 3.88 4.82 6.74
C LYS A 83 5.13 4.19 7.35
N ILE A 84 6.31 4.44 6.76
CA ILE A 84 7.59 3.95 7.26
C ILE A 84 7.83 4.48 8.68
N SER A 85 7.73 5.80 8.88
CA SER A 85 7.93 6.43 10.19
C SER A 85 7.02 5.85 11.27
N ARG A 86 5.73 5.62 10.96
CA ARG A 86 4.79 5.02 11.92
C ARG A 86 5.15 3.58 12.28
N LEU A 87 5.55 2.75 11.31
CA LEU A 87 5.98 1.37 11.57
C LEU A 87 7.25 1.32 12.40
N THR A 88 8.25 2.12 12.03
CA THR A 88 9.52 2.20 12.76
C THR A 88 9.31 2.66 14.19
N LYS A 89 8.45 3.67 14.44
CA LYS A 89 8.11 4.09 15.79
C LYS A 89 7.51 2.95 16.62
N LYS A 90 6.55 2.19 16.08
CA LYS A 90 5.93 1.05 16.77
C LYS A 90 6.94 -0.08 17.07
N ALA A 91 7.85 -0.35 16.14
CA ALA A 91 8.90 -1.35 16.37
C ALA A 91 9.86 -0.87 17.47
N ASN A 92 10.30 0.39 17.41
CA ASN A 92 11.22 0.97 18.37
C ASN A 92 10.64 1.03 19.80
N THR A 93 9.35 1.32 19.96
CA THR A 93 8.74 1.31 21.30
C THR A 93 8.87 -0.04 22.00
N VAL A 94 8.71 -1.15 21.26
CA VAL A 94 8.87 -2.50 21.80
C VAL A 94 10.33 -2.84 22.05
N LEU A 95 11.23 -2.43 21.15
CA LEU A 95 12.67 -2.64 21.33
C LEU A 95 13.22 -1.87 22.55
N ILE A 96 12.86 -0.59 22.70
CA ILE A 96 13.34 0.28 23.79
C ILE A 96 12.80 -0.15 25.15
N SER A 97 11.52 -0.53 25.26
CA SER A 97 10.92 -1.01 26.52
C SER A 97 11.68 -2.18 27.15
N SER A 98 12.42 -2.95 26.35
CA SER A 98 13.22 -4.07 26.84
C SER A 98 14.66 -3.69 27.22
N SER A 99 15.14 -2.53 26.78
CA SER A 99 16.49 -2.03 27.08
C SER A 99 16.55 -1.17 28.33
N SER A 100 15.40 -0.68 28.82
CA SER A 100 15.28 0.10 30.06
C SER A 100 14.99 -0.74 31.31
N MET A 101 15.04 -2.08 31.20
CA MET A 101 14.81 -3.01 32.31
C MET A 101 16.06 -3.78 32.75
N ASN A 102 17.24 -3.42 32.23
CA ASN A 102 18.54 -3.90 32.73
C ASN A 102 19.29 -2.74 33.37
#